data_AF-A0A853QTV1-F1
#
_entry.id   AF-A0A853QTV1-F1
#
_cell.length_a   1.000
_cell.length_b   1.000
_cell.length_c   1.000
_cell.angle_alpha   90.00
_cell.angle_beta   90.00
_cell.angle_gamma   90.00
#
_symmetry.space_group_name_H-M   'P 1'
#
loop_
_entity.id
_entity.type
_entity.pdbx_description
1 polymer ?
#
loop_
_entity_poly.entity_id
_entity_poly.type
_entity_poly.pdbx_seq_one_letter_code
_entity_poly.pdbx_strand_id
1 'polypeptide(L)'
;MKSLTVLELSKLYNINRQTIYNNIKKGILSKNSDNKIDLAEAIRVFGEPSKKQDVKESVKIDSPISTEVLLLRQQINMLQNQLDDAKERESFYQNQIETMQRLLEAPKPEIQEPSEPELPQSAPIVEMKEQVIVVPPKDDGLTTPENKRIPVPEHVEPEPKKRGFWSRFFLPYG
;
A
#
# COMPACT_ATOMS: atom_id res chain seq x y z
N MET A 1 -49.52 -26.04 -11.71
CA MET A 1 -48.07 -26.32 -11.76
C MET A 1 -47.44 -25.45 -12.86
N LYS A 2 -46.19 -25.01 -12.71
CA LYS A 2 -45.53 -24.20 -13.74
C LYS A 2 -45.11 -25.11 -14.90
N SER A 3 -45.68 -24.89 -16.08
CA SER A 3 -45.32 -25.61 -17.31
C SER A 3 -44.40 -24.73 -18.17
N LEU A 4 -43.32 -25.30 -18.69
CA LEU A 4 -42.29 -24.63 -19.48
C LEU A 4 -42.28 -25.19 -20.91
N THR A 5 -42.07 -24.31 -21.89
CA THR A 5 -41.74 -24.72 -23.26
C THR A 5 -40.32 -25.27 -23.34
N VAL A 6 -40.00 -26.04 -24.38
CA VAL A 6 -38.63 -26.57 -24.61
C VAL A 6 -37.59 -25.45 -24.66
N LEU A 7 -37.96 -24.28 -25.19
CA LEU A 7 -37.09 -23.12 -25.23
C LEU A 7 -36.81 -22.55 -23.84
N GLU A 8 -37.85 -22.34 -23.04
CA GLU A 8 -37.71 -21.83 -21.67
C GLU A 8 -36.91 -22.82 -20.81
N LEU A 9 -37.18 -24.12 -20.96
CA LEU A 9 -36.46 -25.17 -20.26
C LEU A 9 -34.97 -25.19 -20.62
N SER A 10 -34.66 -25.05 -21.92
CA SER A 10 -33.30 -24.96 -22.43
C SER A 10 -32.53 -23.79 -21.82
N LYS A 11 -33.15 -22.61 -21.72
CA LYS A 11 -32.55 -21.43 -21.07
C LYS A 11 -32.37 -21.64 -19.57
N LEU A 12 -33.38 -22.18 -18.90
CA LEU A 12 -33.43 -22.32 -17.45
C LEU A 12 -32.39 -23.33 -16.92
N TYR A 13 -32.15 -24.42 -17.65
CA TYR A 13 -31.13 -25.42 -17.31
C TYR A 13 -29.80 -25.23 -18.05
N ASN A 14 -29.72 -24.27 -19.00
CA ASN A 14 -28.58 -24.11 -19.90
C ASN A 14 -28.22 -25.42 -20.66
N ILE A 15 -29.24 -26.12 -21.16
CA ILE A 15 -29.12 -27.38 -21.89
C ILE A 15 -29.57 -27.17 -23.34
N ASN A 16 -28.91 -27.82 -24.30
CA ASN A 16 -29.32 -27.78 -25.72
C ASN A 16 -30.74 -28.35 -25.90
N ARG A 17 -31.58 -27.67 -26.69
CA ARG A 17 -32.94 -28.11 -27.04
C ARG A 17 -32.97 -29.53 -27.63
N GLN A 18 -31.95 -29.92 -28.39
CA GLN A 18 -31.84 -31.27 -28.95
C GLN A 18 -31.77 -32.34 -27.86
N THR A 19 -31.03 -32.09 -26.79
CA THR A 19 -30.95 -32.99 -25.62
C THR A 19 -32.33 -33.15 -24.97
N ILE A 20 -33.10 -32.07 -24.89
CA ILE A 20 -34.47 -32.10 -24.35
C ILE A 20 -35.38 -32.95 -25.24
N TYR A 21 -35.34 -32.76 -26.56
CA TYR A 21 -36.10 -33.58 -27.51
C TYR A 21 -35.70 -35.06 -27.46
N ASN A 22 -34.41 -35.36 -27.28
CA ASN A 22 -33.94 -36.73 -27.12
C ASN A 22 -34.48 -37.38 -25.85
N ASN A 23 -34.50 -36.66 -24.72
CA ASN A 23 -35.04 -37.17 -23.46
C ASN A 23 -36.56 -37.40 -23.54
N ILE A 24 -37.27 -36.56 -24.29
CA ILE A 24 -38.68 -36.80 -24.62
C ILE A 24 -38.83 -38.08 -25.45
N LYS A 25 -38.06 -38.21 -26.53
CA LYS A 25 -38.15 -39.38 -27.43
C LYS A 25 -37.81 -40.69 -26.71
N LYS A 26 -36.90 -40.63 -25.73
CA LYS A 26 -36.52 -41.76 -24.86
C LYS A 26 -37.54 -42.06 -23.75
N GLY A 27 -38.59 -41.25 -23.60
CA GLY A 27 -39.57 -41.38 -22.52
C GLY A 27 -39.05 -40.99 -21.13
N ILE A 28 -37.87 -40.36 -21.06
CA ILE A 28 -37.26 -39.91 -19.81
C ILE A 28 -37.97 -38.65 -19.30
N LEU A 29 -38.44 -37.78 -20.21
CA LEU A 29 -39.12 -36.53 -19.90
C LEU A 29 -40.51 -36.51 -20.52
N SER A 30 -41.54 -36.29 -19.70
CA SER A 30 -42.92 -36.24 -20.18
C SER A 30 -43.33 -34.84 -20.69
N LYS A 31 -44.27 -34.81 -21.63
CA LYS A 31 -44.93 -33.60 -22.14
C LYS A 31 -46.43 -33.71 -21.97
N ASN A 32 -47.06 -32.59 -21.63
CA ASN A 32 -48.51 -32.47 -21.51
C ASN A 32 -49.16 -32.34 -22.91
N SER A 33 -50.49 -32.38 -22.97
CA SER A 33 -51.28 -32.18 -24.20
C SER A 33 -50.89 -30.90 -24.96
N ASP A 34 -50.50 -29.88 -24.22
CA ASP A 34 -50.18 -28.55 -24.75
C ASP A 34 -48.72 -28.43 -25.23
N ASN A 35 -48.01 -29.55 -25.38
CA ASN A 35 -46.58 -29.62 -25.75
C ASN A 35 -45.62 -28.91 -24.77
N LYS A 36 -46.07 -28.64 -23.55
CA LYS A 36 -45.26 -28.07 -22.47
C LYS A 36 -44.80 -29.16 -21.50
N ILE A 37 -43.72 -28.87 -20.79
CA ILE A 37 -43.07 -29.77 -19.83
C ILE A 37 -43.29 -29.19 -18.44
N ASP A 38 -43.78 -29.99 -17.50
CA ASP A 38 -43.94 -29.52 -16.13
C ASP A 38 -42.59 -29.32 -15.45
N LEU A 39 -42.48 -28.28 -14.62
CA LEU A 39 -41.27 -28.00 -13.86
C LEU A 39 -40.89 -29.17 -12.94
N ALA A 40 -41.87 -29.90 -12.40
CA ALA A 40 -41.62 -31.09 -11.58
C ALA A 40 -40.92 -32.21 -12.37
N GLU A 41 -41.35 -32.45 -13.61
CA GLU A 41 -40.70 -33.41 -14.51
C GLU A 41 -39.27 -32.97 -14.86
N ALA A 42 -39.08 -31.68 -15.10
CA ALA A 42 -37.77 -31.13 -15.33
C ALA A 42 -36.84 -31.29 -14.12
N ILE A 43 -37.34 -31.06 -12.90
CA ILE A 43 -36.56 -31.24 -11.67
C ILE A 43 -36.23 -32.72 -11.44
N ARG A 44 -37.18 -33.62 -11.72
CA ARG A 44 -36.96 -35.08 -11.64
C ARG A 44 -35.84 -35.54 -12.56
N VAL A 45 -35.76 -34.99 -13.78
CA VAL A 45 -34.82 -35.43 -14.82
C VAL A 45 -33.48 -34.70 -14.75
N PHE A 46 -33.49 -33.39 -14.52
CA PHE A 46 -32.30 -32.53 -14.60
C PHE A 46 -31.84 -32.00 -13.24
N GLY A 47 -32.59 -32.25 -12.15
CA GLY A 47 -32.34 -31.68 -10.83
C GLY A 47 -32.87 -30.24 -10.68
N GLU A 48 -32.53 -29.57 -9.59
CA GLU A 48 -32.89 -28.15 -9.45
C GLU A 48 -32.06 -27.29 -10.42
N PRO A 49 -32.69 -26.31 -11.10
CA PRO A 49 -31.96 -25.45 -12.02
C PRO A 49 -30.96 -24.60 -11.24
N SER A 50 -29.68 -24.77 -11.53
CA SER A 50 -28.65 -23.91 -10.96
C SER A 50 -28.94 -22.47 -11.38
N LYS A 51 -29.35 -21.62 -10.42
CA LYS A 51 -29.32 -20.18 -10.61
C LYS A 51 -27.86 -19.82 -10.75
N LYS A 52 -27.34 -19.83 -11.98
CA LYS A 52 -26.14 -19.05 -12.26
C LYS A 52 -26.58 -17.61 -12.02
N GLN A 53 -26.27 -17.08 -10.83
CA GLN A 53 -26.09 -15.65 -10.70
C GLN A 53 -25.24 -15.28 -11.92
N ASP A 54 -25.71 -14.37 -12.76
CA ASP A 54 -24.91 -13.83 -13.85
C ASP A 54 -23.54 -13.52 -13.23
N VAL A 55 -22.52 -14.28 -13.61
CA VAL A 55 -21.17 -14.16 -13.08
C VAL A 55 -20.56 -12.92 -13.72
N LYS A 56 -21.10 -11.76 -13.36
CA LYS A 56 -20.41 -10.47 -13.31
C LYS A 56 -19.90 -10.18 -11.92
N GLU A 57 -20.14 -11.05 -10.96
CA GLU A 57 -19.31 -11.14 -9.76
C GLU A 57 -18.32 -12.27 -10.00
N SER A 58 -17.17 -11.89 -10.55
CA SER A 58 -15.97 -12.70 -10.41
C SER A 58 -15.83 -13.05 -8.93
N VAL A 59 -15.83 -14.35 -8.65
CA VAL A 59 -15.39 -14.88 -7.37
C VAL A 59 -14.04 -14.22 -7.11
N LYS A 60 -14.00 -13.31 -6.13
CA LYS A 60 -12.79 -12.56 -5.73
C LYS A 60 -11.84 -13.52 -5.02
N ILE A 61 -11.30 -14.47 -5.78
CA ILE A 61 -10.14 -15.25 -5.41
C ILE A 61 -8.97 -14.31 -5.71
N ASP A 62 -8.45 -13.67 -4.67
CA ASP A 62 -7.14 -13.02 -4.65
C ASP A 62 -6.77 -12.25 -5.92
N SER A 63 -7.61 -11.28 -6.28
CA SER A 63 -7.23 -10.33 -7.34
C SER A 63 -5.97 -9.58 -6.90
N PRO A 64 -4.92 -9.45 -7.73
CA PRO A 64 -3.72 -8.69 -7.38
C PRO A 64 -4.05 -7.26 -6.94
N ILE A 65 -5.13 -6.70 -7.48
CA ILE A 65 -5.71 -5.41 -7.07
C ILE A 65 -6.04 -5.38 -5.57
N SER A 66 -6.53 -6.49 -5.00
CA SER A 66 -6.84 -6.58 -3.57
C SER A 66 -5.59 -6.56 -2.70
N THR A 67 -4.48 -7.14 -3.17
CA THR A 67 -3.21 -7.15 -2.43
C THR A 67 -2.53 -5.78 -2.46
N GLU A 68 -2.58 -5.09 -3.60
CA GLU A 68 -2.09 -3.72 -3.75
C GLU A 68 -2.87 -2.75 -2.87
N VAL A 69 -4.21 -2.83 -2.88
CA VAL A 69 -5.07 -2.00 -2.02
C VAL A 69 -4.78 -2.24 -0.53
N LEU A 70 -4.54 -3.49 -0.13
CA LEU A 70 -4.16 -3.82 1.25
C LEU A 70 -2.82 -3.20 1.63
N LEU A 71 -1.81 -3.31 0.77
CA LEU A 71 -0.48 -2.75 0.99
C LEU A 71 -0.53 -1.21 1.07
N LEU A 72 -1.26 -0.58 0.15
CA LEU A 72 -1.48 0.88 0.16
C LEU A 72 -2.15 1.32 1.46
N ARG A 73 -3.14 0.57 1.94
CA ARG A 73 -3.80 0.87 3.22
C ARG A 73 -2.83 0.76 4.40
N GLN A 74 -1.94 -0.23 4.40
CA GLN A 74 -0.90 -0.36 5.42
C GLN A 74 0.08 0.83 5.39
N GLN A 75 0.49 1.27 4.20
CA GLN A 75 1.34 2.46 4.04
C GLN A 75 0.66 3.73 4.56
N ILE A 76 -0.62 3.94 4.23
CA ILE A 76 -1.40 5.07 4.74
C ILE A 76 -1.43 5.05 6.27
N ASN A 77 -1.64 3.89 6.89
CA ASN A 77 -1.64 3.79 8.34
C ASN A 77 -0.27 4.14 8.96
N MET A 78 0.83 3.66 8.37
CA MET A 78 2.17 4.03 8.83
C MET A 78 2.43 5.53 8.72
N LEU A 79 2.02 6.16 7.61
CA LEU A 79 2.16 7.60 7.42
C LEU A 79 1.28 8.40 8.39
N GLN A 80 0.07 7.94 8.67
CA GLN A 80 -0.80 8.56 9.67
C GLN A 80 -0.17 8.52 11.06
N ASN A 81 0.34 7.36 11.48
CA ASN A 81 1.02 7.24 12.78
C ASN A 81 2.24 8.17 12.86
N GLN A 82 3.04 8.24 11.79
CA GLN A 82 4.19 9.17 11.74
C GLN A 82 3.77 10.64 11.84
N LEU A 83 2.65 11.01 11.22
CA LEU A 83 2.10 12.36 11.30
C LEU A 83 1.64 12.68 12.73
N ASP A 84 0.98 11.74 13.38
CA ASP A 84 0.49 11.91 14.74
C ASP A 84 1.65 12.00 15.74
N ASP A 85 2.67 11.14 15.62
CA ASP A 85 3.92 11.23 16.41
C ASP A 85 4.67 12.55 16.17
N ALA A 86 4.63 13.08 14.94
CA ALA A 86 5.25 14.38 14.63
C ALA A 86 4.48 15.53 15.29
N LYS A 87 3.14 15.51 15.23
CA LYS A 87 2.29 16.51 15.88
C LYS A 87 2.42 16.49 17.40
N GLU A 88 2.48 15.30 18.01
CA GLU A 88 2.67 15.18 19.45
C GLU A 88 4.00 15.81 19.87
N ARG A 89 5.09 15.50 19.16
CA ARG A 89 6.39 16.12 19.41
C ARG A 89 6.38 17.63 19.21
N GLU A 90 5.73 18.11 18.16
CA GLU A 90 5.59 19.55 17.91
C GLU A 90 4.85 20.24 19.06
N SER A 91 3.70 19.69 19.47
CA SER A 91 2.92 20.23 20.59
C SER A 91 3.70 20.24 21.90
N PHE A 92 4.50 19.19 22.14
CA PHE A 92 5.37 19.11 23.31
C PHE A 92 6.42 20.23 23.31
N TYR A 93 7.10 20.47 22.19
CA TYR A 93 8.07 21.56 22.09
C TYR A 93 7.43 22.94 22.13
N GLN A 94 6.25 23.12 21.52
CA GLN A 94 5.49 24.37 21.61
C GLN A 94 5.15 24.70 23.07
N ASN A 95 4.66 23.72 23.84
CA ASN A 95 4.39 23.90 25.27
C ASN A 95 5.67 24.25 26.04
N GLN A 96 6.81 23.61 25.75
CA GLN A 96 8.08 23.97 26.36
C GLN A 96 8.49 25.41 26.05
N ILE A 97 8.36 25.84 24.79
CA ILE A 97 8.67 27.21 24.37
C ILE A 97 7.75 28.22 25.08
N GLU A 98 6.44 27.95 25.15
CA GLU A 98 5.49 28.82 25.85
C GLU A 98 5.83 28.95 27.34
N THR A 99 6.14 27.84 28.01
CA THR A 99 6.54 27.87 29.43
C THR A 99 7.82 28.68 29.64
N MET A 100 8.82 28.53 28.77
CA MET A 100 10.07 29.30 28.83
C MET A 100 9.82 30.79 28.58
N GLN A 101 8.98 31.13 27.60
CA GLN A 101 8.58 32.52 27.33
C GLN A 101 7.92 33.14 28.56
N ARG A 102 6.94 32.45 29.17
CA ARG A 102 6.24 32.92 30.37
C ARG A 102 7.15 33.14 31.57
N LEU A 103 8.17 32.28 31.76
CA LEU A 103 9.16 32.45 32.83
C LEU A 103 10.06 33.67 32.60
N LEU A 104 10.32 34.02 31.33
CA LEU A 104 11.09 35.20 30.94
C LEU A 104 10.23 36.47 30.89
N GLU A 105 8.91 36.35 30.78
CA GLU A 105 7.92 37.44 30.71
C GLU A 105 7.60 38.10 32.06
N ALA A 106 8.48 37.98 33.07
CA ALA A 106 8.32 38.73 34.31
C ALA A 106 8.25 40.25 34.02
N PRO A 107 7.36 41.00 34.70
CA PRO A 107 7.14 42.42 34.39
C PRO A 107 8.43 43.20 34.66
N LYS A 108 8.91 43.89 33.62
CA LYS A 108 10.03 44.81 33.70
C LYS A 108 9.69 45.88 34.76
N PRO A 109 10.40 45.97 35.89
CA PRO A 109 10.17 47.08 36.80
C PRO A 109 10.50 48.38 36.05
N GLU A 110 9.57 49.33 36.07
CA GLU A 110 9.78 50.71 35.64
C GLU A 110 10.85 51.35 36.53
N ILE A 111 12.13 51.16 36.17
CA ILE A 111 13.23 51.85 36.83
C ILE A 111 13.41 53.17 36.09
N GLN A 112 13.04 54.23 36.80
CA GLN A 112 13.17 55.64 36.43
C GLN A 112 14.64 55.98 36.10
N GLU A 113 14.83 56.75 35.02
CA GLU A 113 16.12 57.38 34.64
C GLU A 113 16.72 58.19 35.79
N PRO A 114 18.05 58.13 35.98
CA PRO A 114 18.79 59.40 35.94
C PRO A 114 20.22 59.33 35.33
N SER A 115 20.45 60.28 34.41
CA SER A 115 21.66 61.08 34.14
C SER A 115 23.03 60.43 33.85
N GLU A 116 23.48 60.66 32.62
CA GLU A 116 24.84 60.57 32.07
C GLU A 116 25.79 61.67 32.62
N PRO A 117 27.11 61.44 32.62
CA PRO A 117 27.99 62.45 32.00
C PRO A 117 29.00 61.87 30.99
N GLU A 118 29.12 62.63 29.89
CA GLU A 118 29.94 62.43 28.70
C GLU A 118 31.46 62.63 28.91
N LEU A 119 32.27 62.09 27.97
CA LEU A 119 33.38 62.73 27.18
C LEU A 119 34.39 61.67 26.67
N PRO A 120 35.16 61.89 25.58
CA PRO A 120 34.83 62.37 24.23
C PRO A 120 35.38 61.46 23.08
N GLN A 121 34.90 61.71 21.87
CA GLN A 121 35.08 60.93 20.62
C GLN A 121 36.42 61.19 19.88
N SER A 122 37.00 60.17 19.24
CA SER A 122 37.36 60.13 17.79
C SER A 122 38.27 58.93 17.44
N ALA A 123 37.86 58.17 16.41
CA ALA A 123 38.49 56.92 15.93
C ALA A 123 39.53 57.17 14.80
N PRO A 124 40.28 56.14 14.32
CA PRO A 124 39.70 55.19 13.37
C PRO A 124 40.05 53.69 13.63
N ILE A 125 38.98 52.90 13.71
CA ILE A 125 38.72 51.56 13.14
C ILE A 125 39.93 50.73 12.66
N VAL A 126 40.26 49.66 13.39
CA VAL A 126 40.56 48.36 12.77
C VAL A 126 39.77 47.29 13.54
N GLU A 127 38.81 46.72 12.81
CA GLU A 127 37.89 45.65 13.17
C GLU A 127 38.64 44.31 13.27
N MET A 128 38.70 43.65 14.43
CA MET A 128 38.89 42.19 14.50
C MET A 128 38.07 41.56 15.63
N LYS A 129 37.02 40.90 15.17
CA LYS A 129 36.03 40.04 15.82
C LYS A 129 36.64 39.00 16.76
N GLU A 130 35.81 38.64 17.73
CA GLU A 130 35.92 37.55 18.71
C GLU A 130 36.69 36.33 18.18
N GLN A 131 37.64 35.88 19.01
CA GLN A 131 38.32 34.61 18.87
C GLN A 131 37.31 33.47 19.11
N VAL A 132 36.57 33.12 18.07
CA VAL A 132 36.15 31.73 17.88
C VAL A 132 37.35 31.02 17.26
N ILE A 133 37.90 30.04 17.98
CA ILE A 133 38.90 29.13 17.46
C ILE A 133 38.22 28.29 16.37
N VAL A 134 38.27 28.80 15.14
CA VAL A 134 38.12 28.01 13.92
C VAL A 134 39.54 27.86 13.38
N VAL A 135 40.13 26.69 13.56
CA VAL A 135 41.35 26.36 12.81
C VAL A 135 40.92 26.16 11.34
N PRO A 136 41.51 26.92 10.40
CA PRO A 136 41.07 27.02 9.02
C PRO A 136 41.65 25.90 8.13
N PRO A 137 41.03 25.67 6.96
CA PRO A 137 41.54 24.82 5.88
C PRO A 137 42.65 25.56 5.10
N LYS A 138 43.63 24.81 4.59
CA LYS A 138 44.57 25.21 3.53
C LYS A 138 45.06 23.96 2.81
N ASP A 139 45.39 23.92 1.54
CA ASP A 139 44.95 24.60 0.32
C ASP A 139 45.56 23.73 -0.80
N ASP A 140 44.77 23.55 -1.85
CA ASP A 140 45.13 23.48 -3.26
C ASP A 140 46.44 22.86 -3.74
N GLY A 141 46.28 21.76 -4.49
CA GLY A 141 47.29 21.14 -5.33
C GLY A 141 46.69 20.13 -6.32
N LEU A 142 45.75 20.59 -7.15
CA LEU A 142 45.26 20.01 -8.41
C LEU A 142 45.89 18.67 -8.88
N THR A 143 45.22 17.54 -8.64
CA THR A 143 45.10 16.38 -9.58
C THR A 143 44.08 15.38 -9.04
N THR A 144 43.06 15.05 -9.84
CA THR A 144 42.04 14.02 -9.56
C THR A 144 42.70 12.63 -9.51
N PRO A 145 42.58 11.86 -8.40
CA PRO A 145 41.96 10.53 -8.54
C PRO A 145 41.21 10.04 -7.28
N GLU A 146 39.98 9.61 -7.54
CA GLU A 146 39.25 8.44 -6.99
C GLU A 146 39.53 7.96 -5.54
N ASN A 147 38.46 8.06 -4.76
CA ASN A 147 38.25 7.68 -3.37
C ASN A 147 38.60 6.20 -3.05
N LYS A 148 39.69 5.96 -2.29
CA LYS A 148 40.01 4.64 -1.74
C LYS A 148 39.17 4.36 -0.48
N ARG A 149 38.04 3.70 -0.70
CA ARG A 149 37.17 3.14 0.34
C ARG A 149 37.91 2.04 1.12
N ILE A 150 37.67 2.02 2.42
CA ILE A 150 38.04 0.96 3.38
C ILE A 150 37.55 -0.41 2.84
N PRO A 151 38.33 -1.50 2.91
CA PRO A 151 37.84 -2.82 2.49
C PRO A 151 36.81 -3.33 3.49
N VAL A 152 35.54 -3.27 3.10
CA VAL A 152 34.44 -3.95 3.78
C VAL A 152 34.62 -5.47 3.55
N PRO A 153 34.56 -6.32 4.59
CA PRO A 153 34.60 -7.77 4.40
C PRO A 153 33.45 -8.23 3.51
N GLU A 154 33.78 -8.89 2.40
CA GLU A 154 32.83 -9.46 1.45
C GLU A 154 32.13 -10.66 2.12
N HIS A 155 30.87 -10.51 2.50
CA HIS A 155 30.04 -11.63 2.94
C HIS A 155 29.64 -12.42 1.68
N VAL A 156 30.42 -13.45 1.34
CA VAL A 156 30.07 -14.36 0.25
C VAL A 156 29.00 -15.32 0.75
N GLU A 157 27.72 -14.95 0.59
CA GLU A 157 26.65 -15.95 0.58
C GLU A 157 26.81 -16.81 -0.68
N PRO A 158 26.85 -18.15 -0.57
CA PRO A 158 26.94 -18.98 -1.76
C PRO A 158 25.65 -18.84 -2.56
N GLU A 159 25.73 -18.27 -3.76
CA GLU A 159 24.60 -18.20 -4.68
C GLU A 159 24.02 -19.62 -4.92
N PRO A 160 22.69 -19.80 -4.84
CA PRO A 160 22.09 -21.09 -5.15
C PRO A 160 22.34 -21.43 -6.62
N LYS A 161 22.99 -22.59 -6.86
CA LYS A 161 23.29 -23.09 -8.21
C LYS A 161 22.02 -23.09 -9.06
N LYS A 162 21.99 -22.25 -10.10
CA LYS A 162 20.85 -22.16 -11.03
C LYS A 162 20.65 -23.51 -11.71
N ARG A 163 19.56 -24.20 -11.35
CA ARG A 163 19.13 -25.45 -11.96
C ARG A 163 18.59 -25.14 -13.36
N GLY A 164 19.36 -25.45 -14.40
CA GLY A 164 18.94 -25.32 -15.80
C GLY A 164 17.72 -26.19 -16.11
N PHE A 165 16.97 -25.86 -17.16
CA PHE A 165 15.68 -26.50 -17.50
C PHE A 165 15.73 -28.04 -17.52
N TRP A 166 16.85 -28.61 -17.98
CA TRP A 166 17.08 -30.06 -18.04
C TRP A 166 17.39 -30.71 -16.68
N SER A 167 17.93 -29.94 -15.72
CA SER A 167 18.31 -30.45 -14.39
C SER A 167 17.12 -30.69 -13.44
N ARG A 168 15.91 -30.27 -13.82
CA ARG A 168 14.65 -30.58 -13.12
C ARG A 168 14.07 -31.94 -13.52
N PHE A 169 14.47 -32.49 -14.67
CA PHE A 169 13.93 -33.75 -15.19
C PHE A 169 14.82 -34.96 -14.90
N PHE A 170 16.13 -34.78 -14.77
CA PHE A 170 17.08 -35.89 -14.64
C PHE A 170 17.70 -36.07 -13.25
N LEU A 171 17.50 -35.14 -12.30
CA LEU A 171 17.95 -35.30 -10.92
C LEU A 171 16.76 -35.35 -9.95
N PRO A 172 16.42 -36.51 -9.37
CA PRO A 172 15.49 -36.60 -8.26
C PRO A 172 16.07 -35.87 -7.04
N TYR A 173 15.21 -35.23 -6.24
CA TYR A 173 15.63 -34.53 -5.03
C TYR A 173 16.33 -35.50 -4.08
N GLY A 174 17.62 -35.28 -3.84
CA GLY A 174 18.38 -35.82 -2.72
C GLY A 174 18.52 -34.73 -1.67
#